data_AF-A0A8I1P8N8-F1
#
_entry.id   AF-A0A8I1P8N8-F1
#
_cell.length_a   1.000
_cell.length_b   1.000
_cell.length_c   1.000
_cell.angle_alpha   90.00
_cell.angle_beta   90.00
_cell.angle_gamma   90.00
#
_symmetry.space_group_name_H-M   'P 1'
#
loop_
_entity.id
_entity.type
_entity.pdbx_description
1 polymer ?
#
loop_
_entity_poly.entity_id
_entity_poly.type
_entity_poly.pdbx_seq_one_letter_code
_entity_poly.pdbx_strand_id
1 'polypeptide(L)'
;MGIDTDRRPARRVAAAVLTAALATVVVAGCEGGSRSGSDNPGAAVATPTGAAPQKTSVNDASEKDLAATLRDAGVSDAEKWAQTLVQYRPYPAGDAGAARIKEVLDQFKADPDTVSKVTAAVVA
;
A
#
# COMPACT_ATOMS: atom_id res chain seq x y z
N MET A 1 -44.83 -9.90 -18.64
CA MET A 1 -43.87 -8.80 -18.83
C MET A 1 -43.70 -8.13 -17.48
N GLY A 2 -42.75 -8.61 -16.66
CA GLY A 2 -42.49 -8.06 -15.33
C GLY A 2 -41.71 -6.77 -15.45
N ILE A 3 -42.19 -5.70 -14.83
CA ILE A 3 -41.53 -4.40 -14.81
C ILE A 3 -40.79 -4.31 -13.47
N ASP A 4 -39.51 -4.65 -13.50
CA ASP A 4 -38.57 -4.37 -12.43
C ASP A 4 -38.32 -2.87 -12.38
N THR A 5 -38.89 -2.20 -11.38
CA THR A 5 -38.51 -0.82 -11.06
C THR A 5 -38.41 -0.70 -9.54
N ASP A 6 -37.30 -1.19 -8.99
CA ASP A 6 -36.89 -0.84 -7.63
C ASP A 6 -35.58 -0.07 -7.62
N ARG A 7 -35.71 1.18 -7.17
CA ARG A 7 -34.77 1.99 -6.40
C ARG A 7 -33.27 1.81 -6.67
N ARG A 8 -32.66 2.88 -7.19
CA ARG A 8 -31.50 3.47 -6.51
C ARG A 8 -31.67 4.98 -6.36
N PRO A 9 -31.71 5.50 -5.12
CA PRO A 9 -31.88 6.91 -4.85
C PRO A 9 -30.63 7.70 -5.24
N ALA A 10 -30.91 8.89 -5.76
CA ALA A 10 -29.97 9.97 -6.03
C ALA A 10 -29.00 10.20 -4.88
N ARG A 11 -27.70 10.22 -5.20
CA ARG A 11 -26.71 11.00 -4.46
C ARG A 11 -25.87 11.78 -5.45
N ARG A 12 -26.42 12.92 -5.85
CA ARG A 12 -25.65 14.10 -6.22
C ARG A 12 -24.84 14.46 -4.98
N VAL A 13 -23.52 14.27 -5.01
CA VAL A 13 -22.65 14.88 -4.00
C VAL A 13 -21.83 15.92 -4.70
N ALA A 14 -22.15 17.15 -4.33
CA ALA A 14 -21.64 18.39 -4.88
C ALA A 14 -20.15 18.56 -4.55
N ALA A 15 -19.48 19.26 -5.47
CA ALA A 15 -18.18 19.88 -5.31
C ALA A 15 -18.19 20.90 -4.16
N ALA A 16 -17.12 20.92 -3.35
CA ALA A 16 -16.65 22.05 -2.52
C ALA A 16 -15.56 21.54 -1.56
N VAL A 17 -14.48 22.22 -1.15
CA VAL A 17 -13.85 23.51 -1.46
C VAL A 17 -12.43 23.39 -0.86
N LEU A 18 -11.46 24.06 -1.49
CA LEU A 18 -10.08 24.25 -1.05
C LEU A 18 -9.95 24.85 0.36
N THR A 19 -9.01 24.36 1.16
CA THR A 19 -8.24 25.20 2.10
C THR A 19 -6.83 24.65 2.31
N ALA A 20 -5.86 25.40 1.80
CA ALA A 20 -4.45 25.29 2.11
C ALA A 20 -4.16 25.94 3.47
N ALA A 21 -3.32 25.33 4.29
CA ALA A 21 -2.69 26.00 5.43
C ALA A 21 -1.21 25.60 5.49
N LEU A 22 -0.35 26.55 5.13
CA LEU A 22 1.09 26.52 5.33
C LEU A 22 1.41 26.86 6.80
N ALA A 23 2.37 26.15 7.39
CA ALA A 23 3.17 26.66 8.51
C ALA A 23 4.59 26.09 8.45
N THR A 24 5.56 27.00 8.39
CA THR A 24 7.00 26.81 8.19
C THR A 24 7.79 26.94 9.51
N VAL A 25 8.97 26.30 9.56
CA VAL A 25 10.24 26.73 10.23
C VAL A 25 10.32 26.57 11.77
N VAL A 26 11.42 26.21 12.48
CA VAL A 26 12.81 25.69 12.34
C VAL A 26 13.28 25.48 13.81
N VAL A 27 14.15 24.50 14.13
CA VAL A 27 15.27 24.72 15.08
C VAL A 27 16.31 23.61 15.06
N ALA A 28 17.56 24.03 15.18
CA ALA A 28 18.82 23.33 15.04
C ALA A 28 19.15 22.33 16.17
N GLY A 29 20.02 21.37 15.83
CA GLY A 29 20.75 20.54 16.77
C GLY A 29 21.85 19.76 16.06
N CYS A 30 22.99 20.41 15.79
CA CYS A 30 24.24 19.72 15.48
C CYS A 30 25.08 19.66 16.77
N GLU A 31 25.97 18.66 16.82
CA GLU A 31 27.06 18.43 17.78
C GLU A 31 26.73 17.71 19.10
N GLY A 32 27.21 16.46 19.17
CA GLY A 32 27.18 15.62 20.37
C GLY A 32 28.12 14.42 20.27
N GLY A 33 29.43 14.71 20.19
CA GLY A 33 30.61 13.89 20.49
C GLY A 33 30.52 12.36 20.65
N SER A 34 31.40 11.68 19.91
CA SER A 34 31.85 10.31 20.16
C SER A 34 32.33 10.12 21.61
N ARG A 35 31.84 9.07 22.29
CA ARG A 35 32.55 8.42 23.39
C ARG A 35 32.54 6.91 23.18
N SER A 36 33.74 6.41 22.97
CA SER A 36 34.16 5.01 23.08
C SER A 36 33.76 4.42 24.44
N GLY A 37 33.28 3.18 24.43
CA GLY A 37 32.98 2.41 25.64
C GLY A 37 32.29 1.09 25.30
N SER A 38 33.09 0.04 25.16
CA SER A 38 32.68 -1.36 24.97
C SER A 38 31.89 -1.91 26.16
N ASP A 39 31.32 -3.09 25.94
CA ASP A 39 30.77 -4.05 26.92
C ASP A 39 29.26 -3.97 27.19
N ASN A 40 28.49 -4.57 26.27
CA ASN A 40 27.30 -5.32 26.69
C ASN A 40 27.20 -6.63 25.89
N PRO A 41 27.72 -7.77 26.40
CA PRO A 41 27.40 -9.07 25.83
C PRO A 41 25.97 -9.40 26.26
N GLY A 42 25.07 -9.54 25.29
CA GLY A 42 23.70 -9.98 25.54
C GLY A 42 22.65 -8.89 25.40
N ALA A 43 22.55 -8.28 24.23
CA ALA A 43 21.23 -7.94 23.71
C ALA A 43 20.81 -9.11 22.83
N ALA A 44 19.98 -10.01 23.38
CA ALA A 44 19.18 -10.88 22.54
C ALA A 44 18.56 -10.00 21.46
N VAL A 45 18.82 -10.32 20.19
CA VAL A 45 18.11 -9.71 19.07
C VAL A 45 16.66 -10.12 19.24
N ALA A 46 15.91 -9.31 19.99
CA ALA A 46 14.47 -9.32 19.92
C ALA A 46 14.18 -8.88 18.48
N THR A 47 13.94 -9.87 17.62
CA THR A 47 13.19 -9.65 16.39
C THR A 47 11.98 -8.78 16.78
N PRO A 48 11.76 -7.63 16.14
CA PRO A 48 10.54 -6.87 16.38
C PRO A 48 9.39 -7.72 15.86
N THR A 49 8.86 -8.60 16.71
CA THR A 49 7.58 -9.27 16.49
C THR A 49 6.53 -8.17 16.70
N GLY A 50 6.02 -7.63 15.60
CA GLY A 50 5.00 -6.59 15.64
C GLY A 50 5.27 -5.32 14.83
N ALA A 51 6.30 -5.27 13.98
CA ALA A 51 6.28 -4.28 12.90
C ALA A 51 5.17 -4.71 11.93
N ALA A 52 4.13 -3.88 11.77
CA ALA A 52 3.13 -4.09 10.74
C ALA A 52 3.85 -4.29 9.40
N PRO A 53 3.44 -5.25 8.56
CA PRO A 53 4.10 -5.51 7.29
C PRO A 53 4.16 -4.20 6.50
N GLN A 54 5.39 -3.75 6.21
CA GLN A 54 5.60 -2.53 5.44
C GLN A 54 5.07 -2.77 4.03
N LYS A 55 3.95 -2.11 3.70
CA LYS A 55 3.34 -2.24 2.37
C LYS A 55 4.23 -1.61 1.31
N THR A 56 4.38 -2.30 0.19
CA THR A 56 5.13 -1.78 -0.96
C THR A 56 4.24 -0.90 -1.83
N SER A 57 4.72 0.29 -2.22
CA SER A 57 3.99 1.16 -3.16
C SER A 57 3.97 0.54 -4.57
N VAL A 58 2.79 0.31 -5.14
CA VAL A 58 2.66 -0.13 -6.53
C VAL A 58 3.02 0.97 -7.53
N ASN A 59 3.05 2.24 -7.11
CA ASN A 59 3.40 3.35 -7.98
C ASN A 59 4.92 3.54 -8.10
N ASP A 60 5.67 3.26 -7.03
CA ASP A 60 7.11 3.55 -6.96
C ASP A 60 7.99 2.29 -7.12
N ALA A 61 7.53 1.13 -6.65
CA ALA A 61 8.35 -0.07 -6.66
C ALA A 61 8.61 -0.61 -8.07
N SER A 62 9.73 -1.28 -8.27
CA SER A 62 10.01 -2.01 -9.51
C SER A 62 9.11 -3.25 -9.62
N GLU A 63 8.89 -3.76 -10.83
CA GLU A 63 8.18 -5.04 -11.02
C GLU A 63 8.82 -6.18 -10.22
N LYS A 64 10.16 -6.25 -10.19
CA LYS A 64 10.91 -7.28 -9.46
C LYS A 64 10.73 -7.17 -7.95
N ASP A 65 10.70 -5.96 -7.40
CA ASP A 65 10.44 -5.71 -5.97
C ASP A 65 9.00 -6.08 -5.62
N LEU A 66 8.02 -5.70 -6.46
CA LEU A 66 6.63 -6.11 -6.28
C LEU A 66 6.49 -7.63 -6.32
N ALA A 67 7.12 -8.30 -7.27
CA ALA A 67 7.08 -9.76 -7.36
C ALA A 67 7.69 -10.43 -6.12
N ALA A 68 8.78 -9.86 -5.57
CA ALA A 68 9.37 -10.34 -4.32
C ALA A 68 8.42 -10.15 -3.13
N THR A 69 7.84 -8.96 -2.97
CA THR A 69 6.85 -8.67 -1.91
C THR A 69 5.62 -9.58 -2.00
N LEU A 70 5.08 -9.78 -3.21
CA LEU A 70 3.93 -10.65 -3.41
C LEU A 70 4.27 -12.13 -3.12
N ARG A 71 5.47 -12.58 -3.49
CA ARG A 71 5.95 -13.93 -3.19
C ARG A 71 6.12 -14.14 -1.68
N ASP A 72 6.67 -13.16 -0.97
CA ASP A 72 6.81 -13.18 0.49
C ASP A 72 5.43 -13.23 1.19
N ALA A 73 4.44 -12.53 0.63
CA ALA A 73 3.04 -12.59 1.06
C ALA A 73 2.32 -13.92 0.69
N GLY A 74 3.00 -14.88 0.05
CA GLY A 74 2.43 -16.17 -0.32
C GLY A 74 1.40 -16.09 -1.45
N VAL A 75 1.54 -15.12 -2.36
CA VAL A 75 0.71 -14.99 -3.58
C VAL A 75 1.24 -15.92 -4.67
N SER A 76 0.37 -16.78 -5.20
CA SER A 76 0.63 -17.57 -6.40
C SER A 76 0.79 -16.67 -7.63
N ASP A 77 1.66 -17.04 -8.57
CA ASP A 77 1.94 -16.25 -9.79
C ASP A 77 2.38 -14.80 -9.52
N ALA A 78 3.16 -14.57 -8.45
CA ALA A 78 3.61 -13.25 -8.02
C ALA A 78 4.20 -12.37 -9.14
N GLU A 79 4.94 -12.96 -10.09
CA GLU A 79 5.52 -12.24 -11.23
C GLU A 79 4.45 -11.73 -12.20
N LYS A 80 3.46 -12.57 -12.53
CA LYS A 80 2.32 -12.19 -13.37
C LYS A 80 1.53 -11.04 -12.75
N TRP A 81 1.29 -11.11 -11.44
CA TRP A 81 0.55 -10.06 -10.74
C TRP A 81 1.35 -8.76 -10.64
N ALA A 82 2.64 -8.84 -10.34
CA ALA A 82 3.51 -7.66 -10.32
C ALA A 82 3.53 -6.96 -11.68
N GLN A 83 3.70 -7.71 -12.77
CA GLN A 83 3.64 -7.18 -14.13
C GLN A 83 2.29 -6.51 -14.43
N THR A 84 1.19 -7.17 -14.05
CA THR A 84 -0.17 -6.63 -14.21
C THR A 84 -0.32 -5.32 -13.46
N LEU A 85 0.14 -5.25 -12.21
CA LEU A 85 0.06 -4.02 -11.41
C LEU A 85 0.92 -2.91 -12.02
N VAL A 86 2.13 -3.21 -12.49
CA VAL A 86 2.99 -2.22 -13.15
C VAL A 86 2.32 -1.67 -14.42
N GLN A 87 1.69 -2.53 -15.21
CA GLN A 87 1.04 -2.16 -16.47
C GLN A 87 -0.19 -1.27 -16.30
N TYR A 88 -0.85 -1.32 -15.14
CA TYR A 88 -2.07 -0.57 -14.84
C TYR A 88 -1.85 0.69 -13.99
N ARG A 89 -0.58 1.07 -13.76
CA ARG A 89 -0.24 2.38 -13.21
C ARG A 89 -0.76 3.52 -14.10
N PRO A 90 -0.97 4.73 -13.54
CA PRO A 90 -0.83 5.08 -12.13
C PRO A 90 -2.08 4.70 -11.31
N TYR A 91 -1.87 4.35 -10.04
CA TYR A 91 -2.94 4.15 -9.07
C TYR A 91 -3.18 5.42 -8.26
N PRO A 92 -4.43 5.82 -8.01
CA PRO A 92 -4.73 6.95 -7.14
C PRO A 92 -4.31 6.64 -5.69
N ALA A 93 -3.89 7.63 -4.91
CA ALA A 93 -3.48 7.39 -3.52
C ALA A 93 -4.68 7.03 -2.60
N GLY A 94 -4.38 6.34 -1.50
CA GLY A 94 -5.36 6.01 -0.45
C GLY A 94 -6.37 4.93 -0.85
N ASP A 95 -7.60 5.00 -0.30
CA ASP A 95 -8.65 3.99 -0.53
C ASP A 95 -9.05 3.84 -2.00
N ALA A 96 -8.99 4.92 -2.79
CA ALA A 96 -9.27 4.87 -4.21
C ALA A 96 -8.26 3.96 -4.95
N GLY A 97 -6.99 3.98 -4.53
CA GLY A 97 -5.95 3.13 -5.07
C GLY A 97 -6.12 1.68 -4.69
N ALA A 98 -6.42 1.42 -3.42
CA ALA A 98 -6.72 0.09 -2.93
C ALA A 98 -7.93 -0.52 -3.67
N ALA A 99 -8.99 0.27 -3.90
CA ALA A 99 -10.12 -0.14 -4.71
C ALA A 99 -9.70 -0.44 -6.15
N ARG A 100 -8.90 0.42 -6.78
CA ARG A 100 -8.42 0.20 -8.15
C ARG A 100 -7.55 -1.04 -8.30
N ILE A 101 -6.67 -1.31 -7.34
CA ILE A 101 -5.87 -2.54 -7.28
C ILE A 101 -6.80 -3.76 -7.23
N LYS A 102 -7.82 -3.74 -6.36
CA LYS A 102 -8.81 -4.81 -6.25
C LYS A 102 -9.58 -5.01 -7.57
N GLU A 103 -10.00 -3.94 -8.23
CA GLU A 103 -10.69 -4.00 -9.53
C GLU A 103 -9.82 -4.65 -10.62
N VAL A 104 -8.55 -4.28 -10.71
CA VAL A 104 -7.62 -4.87 -11.67
C VAL A 104 -7.47 -6.36 -11.40
N LEU A 105 -7.25 -6.77 -10.15
CA LEU A 105 -7.14 -8.18 -9.80
C LEU A 105 -8.42 -8.98 -10.12
N ASP A 106 -9.60 -8.41 -9.86
CA ASP A 106 -10.89 -9.03 -10.19
C ASP A 106 -11.11 -9.17 -11.71
N GLN A 107 -10.71 -8.16 -12.48
CA GLN A 107 -10.76 -8.19 -13.95
C GLN A 107 -9.97 -9.37 -14.53
N PHE A 108 -8.83 -9.69 -13.92
CA PHE A 108 -7.98 -10.83 -14.30
C PHE A 108 -8.34 -12.13 -13.58
N LYS A 109 -9.49 -12.18 -12.89
CA LYS A 109 -10.00 -13.36 -12.18
C LYS A 109 -9.03 -13.89 -11.11
N ALA A 110 -8.39 -12.99 -10.38
CA ALA A 110 -7.63 -13.38 -9.19
C ALA A 110 -8.55 -14.03 -8.15
N ASP A 111 -8.08 -15.11 -7.52
CA ASP A 111 -8.77 -15.72 -6.40
C ASP A 111 -8.96 -14.73 -5.25
N PRO A 112 -10.04 -14.85 -4.46
CA PRO A 112 -10.29 -13.95 -3.33
C PRO A 112 -9.15 -13.95 -2.29
N ASP A 113 -8.46 -15.09 -2.12
CA ASP A 113 -7.26 -15.21 -1.30
C ASP A 113 -6.09 -14.38 -1.86
N THR A 114 -5.83 -14.49 -3.17
CA THR A 114 -4.83 -13.69 -3.89
C THR A 114 -5.11 -12.19 -3.75
N VAL A 115 -6.35 -11.77 -3.96
CA VAL A 115 -6.76 -10.37 -3.81
C VAL A 115 -6.46 -9.85 -2.41
N SER A 116 -6.77 -10.66 -1.39
CA SER A 116 -6.57 -10.30 0.01
C SER A 116 -5.08 -10.18 0.36
N LYS A 117 -4.27 -11.13 -0.09
CA LYS A 117 -2.80 -11.11 0.12
C LYS A 117 -2.13 -9.95 -0.62
N VAL A 118 -2.50 -9.70 -1.87
CA VAL A 118 -1.96 -8.58 -2.65
C VAL A 118 -2.29 -7.26 -1.95
N THR A 119 -3.56 -7.00 -1.62
CA THR A 119 -3.99 -5.74 -0.96
C THR A 119 -3.46 -5.58 0.48
N ALA A 120 -3.07 -6.68 1.14
CA ALA A 120 -2.33 -6.64 2.39
C ALA A 120 -0.85 -6.26 2.20
N ALA A 121 -0.23 -6.69 1.11
CA ALA A 121 1.19 -6.52 0.84
C ALA A 121 1.56 -5.21 0.13
N VAL A 122 0.62 -4.64 -0.64
CA VAL A 122 0.88 -3.44 -1.46
C VAL A 122 -0.10 -2.30 -1.17
N VAL A 123 0.30 -1.09 -1.52
CA VAL A 123 -0.48 0.16 -1.43
C VAL A 123 -0.27 0.98 -2.71
N ALA A 124 -1.24 1.82 -3.06
CA ALA A 124 -1.10 2.79 -4.15
C ALA A 124 -0.26 3.99 -3.73
#